data_AF-A0A2E1W447-F1
#
_entry.id   AF-A0A2E1W447-F1
#
_cell.length_a   1.000
_cell.length_b   1.000
_cell.length_c   1.000
_cell.angle_alpha   90.00
_cell.angle_beta   90.00
_cell.angle_gamma   90.00
#
_symmetry.space_group_name_H-M   'P 1'
#
loop_
_entity.id
_entity.type
_entity.pdbx_description
1 polymer ?
#
loop_
_entity_poly.entity_id
_entity_poly.type
_entity_poly.pdbx_seq_one_letter_code
_entity_poly.pdbx_strand_id
1 'polypeptide(L)'
;MLALVAGISVFLVFLLGRTSFAEQVELITFTPYSQKVFLFTLLTLGLIGNYVSIYKLWKNPHSKSIGVFAISYSVILVITSISLLLWLSDMEALLDTSFKKLKFPNDVDQVIYNLRSSFLRSIYWIFLFLGTIGLISFFGILVLQKSLFKRFF
;
A
#
# COMPACT_ATOMS: atom_id res chain seq x y z
N MET A 1 16.28 14.80 1.05
CA MET A 1 15.02 14.27 1.64
C MET A 1 14.50 13.09 0.84
N LEU A 2 14.18 13.28 -0.45
CA LEU A 2 13.70 12.23 -1.34
C LEU A 2 14.60 10.97 -1.31
N ALA A 3 15.92 11.16 -1.47
CA ALA A 3 16.89 10.06 -1.45
C ALA A 3 16.92 9.27 -0.12
N LEU A 4 16.76 9.95 1.02
CA LEU A 4 16.72 9.30 2.33
C LEU A 4 15.43 8.48 2.49
N VAL A 5 14.28 9.06 2.14
CA VAL A 5 12.98 8.38 2.20
C VAL A 5 12.98 7.16 1.28
N ALA A 6 13.44 7.32 0.03
CA ALA A 6 13.56 6.22 -0.92
C ALA A 6 14.53 5.14 -0.45
N GLY A 7 15.70 5.51 0.09
CA GLY A 7 16.67 4.57 0.62
C GLY A 7 16.11 3.73 1.77
N ILE A 8 15.41 4.36 2.72
CA ILE A 8 14.75 3.65 3.84
C ILE A 8 13.65 2.72 3.31
N SER A 9 12.82 3.17 2.36
CA SER A 9 11.76 2.34 1.77
C SER A 9 12.31 1.10 1.08
N VAL A 10 13.32 1.26 0.23
CA VAL A 10 13.98 0.13 -0.46
C VAL A 10 14.59 -0.83 0.56
N PHE A 11 15.29 -0.30 1.57
CA PHE A 11 15.92 -1.12 2.60
C PHE A 11 14.90 -1.93 3.41
N LEU A 12 13.78 -1.32 3.82
CA LEU A 12 12.73 -2.01 4.56
C LEU A 12 12.08 -3.14 3.76
N VAL A 13 11.75 -2.88 2.49
CA VAL A 13 11.16 -3.91 1.62
C VAL A 13 12.13 -5.04 1.35
N PHE A 14 13.42 -4.73 1.17
CA PHE A 14 14.45 -5.74 1.04
C PHE A 14 14.58 -6.60 2.30
N LEU A 15 14.52 -6.00 3.50
CA LEU A 15 14.53 -6.75 4.76
C LEU A 15 13.30 -7.66 4.88
N LEU A 16 12.10 -7.16 4.56
CA LEU A 16 10.88 -7.98 4.55
C LEU A 16 11.03 -9.18 3.60
N GLY A 17 11.64 -8.97 2.44
CA GLY A 17 11.97 -10.02 1.47
C GLY A 17 12.91 -11.12 2.00
N ARG A 18 13.66 -10.86 3.08
CA ARG A 18 14.57 -11.83 3.72
C ARG A 18 13.95 -12.54 4.94
N THR A 19 12.70 -12.25 5.26
CA THR A 19 12.00 -12.86 6.40
C THR A 19 10.96 -13.89 5.93
N SER A 20 10.46 -14.71 6.85
CA SER A 20 9.36 -15.65 6.60
C SER A 20 8.08 -14.98 6.09
N PHE A 21 7.97 -13.66 6.22
CA PHE A 21 6.88 -12.88 5.64
C PHE A 21 6.80 -13.05 4.12
N ALA A 22 7.93 -13.04 3.41
CA ALA A 22 7.95 -13.16 1.96
C ALA A 22 7.38 -14.50 1.51
N GLU A 23 7.86 -15.60 2.10
CA GLU A 23 7.37 -16.96 1.83
C GLU A 23 5.87 -17.09 2.15
N GLN A 24 5.40 -16.52 3.26
CA GLN A 24 3.98 -16.54 3.61
C GLN A 24 3.12 -15.78 2.60
N VAL A 25 3.58 -14.61 2.13
CA VAL A 25 2.89 -13.85 1.08
C VAL A 25 2.83 -14.65 -0.22
N GLU A 26 3.92 -15.32 -0.61
CA GLU A 26 3.95 -16.17 -1.80
C GLU A 26 2.99 -17.36 -1.70
N LEU A 27 2.95 -18.02 -0.54
CA LEU A 27 2.05 -19.15 -0.29
C LEU A 27 0.57 -18.76 -0.33
N ILE A 28 0.24 -17.56 0.17
CA ILE A 28 -1.14 -17.06 0.21
C ILE A 28 -1.58 -16.53 -1.16
N THR A 29 -0.68 -15.82 -1.85
CA THR A 29 -1.01 -15.11 -3.10
C THR A 29 -0.65 -15.87 -4.36
N PHE A 30 0.02 -17.02 -4.29
CA PHE A 30 0.48 -17.77 -5.47
C PHE A 30 1.42 -17.00 -6.40
N THR A 31 1.95 -15.85 -5.96
CA THR A 31 2.83 -15.00 -6.78
C THR A 31 4.14 -14.75 -6.05
N PRO A 32 5.29 -14.84 -6.74
CA PRO A 32 6.59 -14.55 -6.13
C PRO A 32 6.63 -13.13 -5.57
N TYR A 33 7.16 -12.98 -4.35
CA TYR A 33 7.29 -11.70 -3.66
C TYR A 33 8.10 -10.70 -4.50
N SER A 34 9.13 -11.21 -5.19
CA SER A 34 9.99 -10.45 -6.10
C SER A 34 9.21 -9.67 -7.16
N GLN A 35 8.07 -10.19 -7.65
CA GLN A 35 7.24 -9.52 -8.65
C GLN A 35 6.48 -8.31 -8.08
N LYS A 36 6.34 -8.23 -6.74
CA LYS A 36 5.59 -7.16 -6.05
C LYS A 36 6.48 -6.25 -5.22
N VAL A 37 7.79 -6.51 -5.15
CA VAL A 37 8.79 -5.65 -4.46
C VAL A 37 8.65 -4.19 -4.88
N PHE A 38 8.46 -3.92 -6.17
CA PHE A 38 8.30 -2.54 -6.65
C PHE A 38 7.07 -1.86 -6.04
N LEU A 39 5.91 -2.53 -6.03
CA LEU A 39 4.68 -2.01 -5.44
C LEU A 39 4.82 -1.84 -3.92
N PHE A 40 5.44 -2.79 -3.22
CA PHE A 40 5.72 -2.63 -1.78
C PHE A 40 6.70 -1.48 -1.50
N THR A 41 7.66 -1.24 -2.39
CA THR A 41 8.59 -0.10 -2.27
C THR A 41 7.87 1.21 -2.48
N LEU A 42 6.99 1.31 -3.47
CA LEU A 42 6.16 2.50 -3.68
C LEU A 42 5.18 2.74 -2.53
N LEU A 43 4.61 1.67 -1.95
CA LEU A 43 3.71 1.77 -0.81
C LEU A 43 4.44 2.32 0.42
N THR A 44 5.60 1.75 0.75
CA THR A 44 6.44 2.21 1.87
C THR A 44 7.00 3.61 1.63
N LEU A 45 7.36 3.94 0.39
CA LEU A 45 7.76 5.30 -0.02
C LEU A 45 6.62 6.30 0.18
N GLY A 46 5.41 5.94 -0.25
CA GLY A 46 4.19 6.72 -0.03
C GLY A 46 3.95 6.94 1.46
N LEU A 47 4.01 5.90 2.29
CA LEU A 47 3.77 5.99 3.73
C LEU A 47 4.80 6.87 4.45
N ILE A 48 6.09 6.57 4.30
CA ILE A 48 7.15 7.31 4.99
C ILE A 48 7.21 8.75 4.45
N GLY A 49 7.09 8.93 3.14
CA GLY A 49 7.08 10.25 2.52
C GLY A 49 5.91 11.10 3.00
N ASN A 50 4.71 10.51 3.12
CA ASN A 50 3.53 11.19 3.61
C ASN A 50 3.67 11.57 5.09
N TYR A 51 4.11 10.64 5.93
CA TYR A 51 4.40 10.90 7.35
C TYR A 51 5.41 12.04 7.54
N VAL A 52 6.56 11.98 6.87
CA VAL A 52 7.61 13.01 6.98
C VAL A 52 7.10 14.36 6.47
N SER A 53 6.30 14.37 5.40
CA SER A 53 5.80 15.61 4.81
C SER A 53 4.72 16.25 5.68
N ILE A 54 3.78 15.48 6.24
CA ILE A 54 2.79 15.96 7.21
C ILE A 54 3.49 16.56 8.43
N TYR A 55 4.48 15.86 8.99
CA TYR A 55 5.24 16.36 10.14
C TYR A 55 5.91 17.71 9.85
N LYS A 56 6.49 17.86 8.65
CA LYS A 56 7.11 19.11 8.23
C LYS A 56 6.10 20.22 7.94
N LEU A 57 4.95 19.89 7.37
CA LEU A 57 3.83 20.82 7.19
C LEU A 57 3.32 21.32 8.53
N TRP A 58 3.24 20.45 9.53
CA TRP A 58 2.84 20.86 10.87
C TRP A 58 3.81 21.88 11.48
N LYS A 59 5.12 21.72 11.26
CA LYS A 59 6.14 22.69 11.69
C LYS A 59 6.16 23.98 10.86
N ASN A 60 5.89 23.89 9.56
CA ASN A 60 5.89 25.03 8.66
C ASN A 60 4.70 24.95 7.68
N PRO A 61 3.49 25.37 8.12
CA PRO A 61 2.25 25.20 7.36
C PRO A 61 2.21 25.97 6.04
N HIS A 62 3.00 27.05 5.95
CA HIS A 62 3.01 27.95 4.80
C HIS A 62 4.01 27.53 3.69
N SER A 63 4.77 26.46 3.91
CA SER A 63 5.74 25.99 2.92
C SER A 63 5.06 25.31 1.74
N LYS A 64 5.06 25.98 0.58
CA LYS A 64 4.55 25.43 -0.68
C LYS A 64 5.27 24.16 -1.10
N SER A 65 6.60 24.14 -1.00
CA SER A 65 7.41 22.97 -1.38
C SER A 65 7.02 21.73 -0.58
N ILE A 66 6.83 21.87 0.75
CA ILE A 66 6.43 20.73 1.60
C ILE A 66 5.01 20.27 1.25
N GLY A 67 4.10 21.21 0.94
CA GLY A 67 2.76 20.90 0.42
C GLY A 67 2.76 20.05 -0.84
N VAL A 68 3.55 20.46 -1.84
CA VAL A 68 3.69 19.72 -3.10
C VAL A 68 4.23 18.31 -2.82
N PHE A 69 5.28 18.17 -2.01
CA PHE A 69 5.80 16.85 -1.65
C PHE A 69 4.77 15.98 -0.94
N ALA A 70 4.01 16.55 0.00
CA ALA A 70 2.98 15.85 0.74
C ALA A 70 1.86 15.36 -0.19
N ILE A 71 1.42 16.19 -1.14
CA ILE A 71 0.45 15.81 -2.18
C ILE A 71 1.00 14.66 -3.03
N SER A 72 2.24 14.77 -3.52
CA SER A 72 2.85 13.73 -4.36
C SER A 72 2.93 12.37 -3.64
N TYR A 73 3.38 12.34 -2.38
CA TYR A 73 3.45 11.09 -1.61
C TYR A 73 2.06 10.53 -1.27
N SER A 74 1.07 11.39 -1.01
CA SER A 74 -0.32 10.96 -0.84
C SER A 74 -0.88 10.31 -2.10
N VAL A 75 -0.61 10.90 -3.27
CA VAL A 75 -1.05 10.33 -4.57
C VAL A 75 -0.37 8.99 -4.83
N ILE A 76 0.95 8.88 -4.59
CA ILE A 76 1.69 7.61 -4.71
C ILE A 76 1.06 6.55 -3.79
N LEU A 77 0.76 6.91 -2.54
CA LEU A 77 0.15 5.99 -1.58
C LEU A 77 -1.22 5.49 -2.04
N VAL A 78 -2.08 6.39 -2.55
CA VAL A 78 -3.42 6.04 -3.05
C VAL A 78 -3.31 5.12 -4.27
N ILE A 79 -2.55 5.51 -5.29
CA ILE A 79 -2.41 4.74 -6.53
C ILE A 79 -1.85 3.35 -6.22
N THR A 80 -0.80 3.28 -5.41
CA THR A 80 -0.17 2.00 -5.08
C THR A 80 -1.09 1.09 -4.27
N SER A 81 -1.88 1.67 -3.35
CA SER A 81 -2.89 0.91 -2.60
C SER A 81 -3.96 0.34 -3.54
N ILE A 82 -4.45 1.13 -4.50
CA ILE A 82 -5.41 0.65 -5.51
C ILE A 82 -4.80 -0.48 -6.35
N SER A 83 -3.56 -0.33 -6.82
CA SER A 83 -2.88 -1.38 -7.59
C SER A 83 -2.71 -2.68 -6.79
N LEU A 84 -2.41 -2.58 -5.49
CA LEU A 84 -2.31 -3.74 -4.61
C LEU A 84 -3.68 -4.38 -4.34
N LEU A 85 -4.75 -3.59 -4.20
CA LEU A 85 -6.11 -4.11 -4.06
C LEU A 85 -6.58 -4.85 -5.31
N LEU A 86 -6.31 -4.31 -6.51
CA LEU A 86 -6.60 -4.99 -7.77
C LEU A 86 -5.86 -6.32 -7.87
N TRP A 87 -4.57 -6.32 -7.53
CA TRP A 87 -3.79 -7.56 -7.49
C TRP A 87 -4.38 -8.58 -6.50
N LEU A 88 -4.75 -8.17 -5.28
CA LEU A 88 -5.38 -9.10 -4.32
C LEU A 88 -6.72 -9.65 -4.83
N SER A 89 -7.50 -8.84 -5.53
CA SER A 89 -8.75 -9.28 -6.16
C SER A 89 -8.49 -10.36 -7.22
N ASP A 90 -7.42 -10.24 -8.00
CA ASP A 90 -7.02 -11.28 -8.96
C ASP A 90 -6.63 -12.57 -8.22
N MET A 91 -5.94 -12.46 -7.09
CA MET A 91 -5.53 -13.64 -6.31
C MET A 91 -6.71 -14.33 -5.64
N GLU A 92 -7.72 -13.58 -5.19
CA GLU A 92 -8.97 -14.14 -4.67
C GLU A 92 -9.73 -14.90 -5.77
N ALA A 93 -9.79 -14.36 -6.99
CA ALA A 93 -10.37 -15.06 -8.14
C ALA A 93 -9.60 -16.35 -8.47
N LEU A 94 -8.27 -16.33 -8.42
CA LEU A 94 -7.44 -17.53 -8.61
C LEU A 94 -7.69 -18.56 -7.51
N LEU A 95 -7.81 -18.14 -6.25
CA LEU A 95 -8.12 -19.02 -5.13
C LEU A 95 -9.49 -19.69 -5.34
N ASP A 96 -10.51 -18.92 -5.72
CA ASP A 96 -11.84 -19.43 -6.02
C ASP A 96 -11.83 -20.46 -7.15
N THR A 97 -11.13 -20.17 -8.25
CA THR A 97 -11.02 -21.13 -9.37
C THR A 97 -10.26 -22.39 -9.00
N SER A 98 -9.27 -22.30 -8.10
CA SER A 98 -8.41 -23.43 -7.73
C SER A 98 -9.10 -24.40 -6.75
N PHE A 99 -9.97 -23.89 -5.87
CA PHE A 99 -10.58 -24.69 -4.81
C PHE A 99 -12.07 -24.99 -5.02
N LYS A 100 -12.86 -24.02 -5.52
CA LYS A 100 -14.32 -24.24 -5.70
C LYS A 100 -14.68 -25.05 -6.93
N LYS A 101 -13.75 -25.19 -7.90
CA LYS A 101 -13.96 -26.00 -9.12
C LYS A 101 -13.46 -27.44 -8.98
N LEU A 102 -12.96 -27.83 -7.81
CA LEU A 102 -12.58 -29.23 -7.56
C LEU A 102 -13.84 -30.11 -7.54
N LYS A 103 -13.80 -31.21 -8.29
CA LYS A 103 -14.93 -32.13 -8.45
C LYS A 103 -15.26 -32.88 -7.15
N PHE A 104 -14.27 -33.02 -6.26
CA PHE A 104 -14.36 -33.64 -4.93
C PHE A 104 -13.39 -32.95 -3.96
N PRO A 105 -13.78 -31.83 -3.31
CA PRO A 105 -12.91 -31.16 -2.34
C PRO A 105 -12.86 -31.95 -1.03
N ASN A 106 -11.67 -32.20 -0.50
CA ASN A 106 -11.51 -32.78 0.83
C ASN A 106 -11.69 -31.71 1.93
N ASP A 107 -11.95 -32.11 3.17
CA ASP A 107 -12.07 -31.19 4.31
C ASP A 107 -10.80 -30.31 4.47
N VAL A 108 -9.63 -30.87 4.17
CA VAL A 108 -8.35 -30.16 4.19
C VAL A 108 -8.33 -29.02 3.15
N ASP A 109 -8.89 -29.24 1.96
CA ASP A 109 -8.93 -28.23 0.89
C ASP A 109 -9.84 -27.06 1.28
N GLN A 110 -10.96 -27.35 1.96
CA GLN A 110 -11.86 -26.32 2.48
C GLN A 110 -11.21 -25.49 3.59
N VAL A 111 -10.48 -26.12 4.51
CA VAL A 111 -9.76 -25.40 5.58
C VAL A 111 -8.68 -24.50 5.00
N ILE A 112 -7.89 -24.99 4.02
CA ILE A 112 -6.86 -24.20 3.34
C ILE A 112 -7.49 -23.03 2.59
N TYR A 113 -8.60 -23.24 1.89
CA TYR A 113 -9.34 -22.19 1.21
C TYR A 113 -9.79 -21.10 2.20
N ASN A 114 -10.43 -21.47 3.29
CA ASN A 114 -10.94 -20.53 4.30
C ASN A 114 -9.81 -19.72 4.93
N LEU A 115 -8.68 -20.36 5.27
CA LEU A 115 -7.49 -19.68 5.79
C LEU A 115 -6.96 -18.67 4.78
N ARG A 116 -6.72 -19.08 3.52
CA ARG A 116 -6.17 -18.20 2.49
C ARG A 116 -7.11 -17.05 2.15
N SER A 117 -8.41 -17.31 2.02
CA SER A 117 -9.43 -16.30 1.78
C SER A 117 -9.49 -15.29 2.93
N SER A 118 -9.47 -15.76 4.18
CA SER A 118 -9.45 -14.89 5.36
C SER A 118 -8.21 -14.00 5.38
N PHE A 119 -7.02 -14.56 5.11
CA PHE A 119 -5.78 -13.81 5.01
C PHE A 119 -5.80 -12.77 3.89
N LEU A 120 -6.22 -13.14 2.67
CA LEU A 120 -6.36 -12.20 1.55
C LEU A 120 -7.28 -11.04 1.91
N ARG A 121 -8.41 -11.33 2.58
CA ARG A 121 -9.36 -10.32 3.03
C ARG A 121 -8.77 -9.39 4.09
N SER A 122 -7.99 -9.92 5.04
CA SER A 122 -7.28 -9.09 6.02
C SER A 122 -6.27 -8.15 5.36
N ILE A 123 -5.48 -8.65 4.41
CA ILE A 123 -4.51 -7.81 3.67
C ILE A 123 -5.26 -6.77 2.81
N TYR A 124 -6.38 -7.15 2.21
CA TYR A 124 -7.25 -6.23 1.47
C TYR A 124 -7.68 -5.05 2.34
N TRP A 125 -8.18 -5.31 3.55
CA TRP A 125 -8.58 -4.26 4.49
C TRP A 125 -7.40 -3.36 4.90
N ILE A 126 -6.21 -3.92 5.08
CA ILE A 126 -4.99 -3.14 5.37
C ILE A 126 -4.69 -2.18 4.22
N PHE A 127 -4.63 -2.65 2.97
CA PHE A 127 -4.36 -1.76 1.83
C PHE A 127 -5.45 -0.72 1.62
N LEU A 128 -6.73 -1.08 1.85
CA LEU A 128 -7.83 -0.13 1.80
C LEU A 128 -7.66 0.99 2.85
N PHE A 129 -7.30 0.61 4.08
CA PHE A 129 -7.04 1.55 5.17
C PHE A 129 -5.86 2.48 4.84
N LEU A 130 -4.74 1.93 4.36
CA LEU A 130 -3.57 2.73 3.95
C LEU A 130 -3.90 3.68 2.79
N GLY A 131 -4.70 3.22 1.83
CA GLY A 131 -5.22 4.07 0.75
C GLY A 131 -6.08 5.21 1.26
N THR A 132 -6.92 4.96 2.27
CA THR A 132 -7.76 5.98 2.91
C THR A 132 -6.92 7.01 3.66
N ILE A 133 -5.84 6.60 4.34
CA ILE A 133 -4.88 7.55 4.93
C ILE A 133 -4.29 8.46 3.84
N GLY A 134 -3.94 7.91 2.68
CA GLY A 134 -3.46 8.70 1.54
C GLY A 134 -4.49 9.73 1.08
N LEU A 135 -5.77 9.35 0.97
CA LEU A 135 -6.85 10.26 0.60
C LEU A 135 -7.07 11.36 1.65
N ILE A 136 -7.15 11.01 2.93
CA ILE A 136 -7.34 11.97 4.02
C ILE A 136 -6.20 12.98 4.03
N SER A 137 -4.96 12.51 3.89
CA SER A 137 -3.80 13.39 3.80
C SER A 137 -3.90 14.32 2.61
N PHE A 138 -4.18 13.80 1.41
CA PHE A 138 -4.35 14.59 0.19
C PHE A 138 -5.36 15.73 0.38
N PHE A 139 -6.58 15.41 0.83
CA PHE A 139 -7.62 16.43 1.04
C PHE A 139 -7.26 17.39 2.17
N GLY A 140 -6.68 16.90 3.27
CA GLY A 140 -6.23 17.74 4.38
C GLY A 140 -5.19 18.77 3.95
N ILE A 141 -4.21 18.38 3.15
CA ILE A 141 -3.17 19.27 2.62
C ILE A 141 -3.78 20.30 1.68
N LEU A 142 -4.69 19.88 0.79
CA LEU A 142 -5.37 20.81 -0.12
C LEU A 142 -6.17 21.87 0.64
N VAL A 143 -6.86 21.49 1.71
CA VAL A 143 -7.60 22.44 2.56
C VAL A 143 -6.65 23.41 3.26
N LEU A 144 -5.56 22.91 3.86
CA LEU A 144 -4.53 23.73 4.52
C LEU A 144 -3.87 24.73 3.56
N GLN A 145 -3.60 24.30 2.33
CA GLN A 145 -2.92 25.14 1.33
C GLN A 145 -3.86 25.97 0.45
N LYS A 146 -5.19 25.84 0.62
CA LYS A 146 -6.20 26.63 -0.10
C LYS A 146 -5.99 28.15 0.08
N SER A 147 -5.46 28.57 1.23
CA SER A 147 -5.10 29.98 1.50
C SER A 147 -3.91 30.48 0.66
N LEU A 148 -3.02 29.58 0.24
CA LEU A 148 -1.84 29.91 -0.60
C LEU A 148 -2.18 29.91 -2.10
N PHE A 149 -3.18 29.11 -2.52
CA PHE A 149 -3.70 29.12 -3.89
C PHE A 149 -4.46 30.40 -4.22
N LYS A 150 -5.20 30.98 -3.26
CA LYS A 150 -5.88 32.28 -3.42
C LYS A 150 -4.94 33.47 -3.64
N ARG A 151 -3.63 33.34 -3.37
CA ARG A 151 -2.67 34.43 -3.56
C ARG A 151 -2.12 34.53 -4.99
N PHE A 152 -2.60 33.68 -5.89
CA PHE A 152 -2.14 33.55 -7.28
C PHE A 152 -3.26 33.70 -8.33
N PHE A 153 -4.53 33.80 -7.90
CA PHE A 153 -5.68 34.11 -8.74
C PHE A 153 -6.32 35.41 -8.29
#